data_AF-A0A2T8IMI6-F1
#
_entry.id   AF-A0A2T8IMI6-F1
#
_cell.length_a   1.000
_cell.length_b   1.000
_cell.length_c   1.000
_cell.angle_alpha   90.00
_cell.angle_beta   90.00
_cell.angle_gamma   90.00
#
_symmetry.space_group_name_H-M   'P 1'
#
loop_
_entity.id
_entity.type
_entity.pdbx_description
1 polymer ?
#
loop_
_entity_poly.entity_id
_entity_poly.type
_entity_poly.pdbx_seq_one_letter_code
_entity_poly.pdbx_strand_id
1 'polypeptide(L)'
;MTPLFSTAEGNLRLHDPVQDAKFSLEAGVIVRSQVPIFTHWKEYKAETEHFDVFVGRLSGRLEIDRRHKPTTDACVNVFKSGIP
;
A
#
# COMPACT_ATOMS: atom_id res chain seq x y z
N MET A 1 1.24 -13.72 17.61
CA MET A 1 0.08 -13.07 16.98
C MET A 1 0.50 -12.82 15.53
N THR A 2 -0.05 -13.58 14.59
CA THR A 2 0.32 -13.46 13.17
C THR A 2 -0.44 -12.27 12.58
N PRO A 3 0.22 -11.32 11.88
CA PRO A 3 -0.49 -10.19 11.28
C PRO A 3 -1.51 -10.70 10.28
N LEU A 4 -2.73 -10.16 10.33
CA LEU A 4 -3.80 -10.54 9.40
C LEU A 4 -3.37 -10.38 7.93
N PHE A 5 -2.51 -9.43 7.59
CA PHE A 5 -2.06 -9.19 6.21
C PHE A 5 -0.56 -9.45 6.06
N SER A 6 -0.19 -10.74 5.92
CA SER A 6 1.20 -11.20 5.67
C SER A 6 1.31 -11.86 4.30
N THR A 7 2.25 -11.42 3.48
CA THR A 7 2.56 -12.00 2.15
C THR A 7 3.61 -13.11 2.26
N ALA A 8 3.77 -13.97 1.25
CA ALA A 8 4.94 -14.83 1.15
C ALA A 8 6.12 -14.04 0.56
N GLU A 9 7.35 -14.32 0.98
CA GLU A 9 8.54 -13.68 0.38
C GLU A 9 8.55 -13.89 -1.14
N GLY A 10 8.53 -12.79 -1.90
CA GLY A 10 8.50 -12.80 -3.37
C GLY A 10 7.10 -12.83 -4.00
N ASN A 11 6.00 -12.84 -3.23
CA ASN A 11 4.64 -12.72 -3.74
C ASN A 11 4.02 -11.38 -3.33
N LEU A 12 3.51 -10.64 -4.33
CA LEU A 12 2.76 -9.40 -4.10
C LEU A 12 1.33 -9.66 -3.61
N ARG A 13 0.84 -10.89 -3.76
CA ARG A 13 -0.46 -11.31 -3.28
C ARG A 13 -0.35 -11.80 -1.84
N LEU A 14 -1.30 -11.35 -1.03
CA LEU A 14 -1.53 -11.92 0.29
C LEU A 14 -1.90 -13.40 0.15
N HIS A 15 -1.54 -14.19 1.17
CA HIS A 15 -1.73 -15.65 1.14
C HIS A 15 -3.20 -16.03 0.92
N ASP A 16 -4.12 -15.20 1.45
CA ASP A 16 -5.55 -15.33 1.26
C ASP A 16 -6.07 -14.35 0.18
N PRO A 17 -6.80 -14.86 -0.84
CA PRO A 17 -7.36 -14.02 -1.90
C PRO A 17 -8.36 -12.95 -1.43
N VAL A 18 -9.08 -13.18 -0.33
CA VAL A 18 -10.03 -12.22 0.22
C VAL A 18 -9.28 -11.06 0.88
N GLN A 19 -8.18 -11.35 1.58
CA GLN A 19 -7.27 -10.35 2.13
C GLN A 19 -6.59 -9.54 1.02
N ASP A 20 -6.16 -10.18 -0.06
CA ASP A 20 -5.58 -9.55 -1.25
C ASP A 20 -6.55 -8.56 -1.91
N ALA A 21 -7.80 -8.99 -2.12
CA ALA A 21 -8.85 -8.15 -2.68
C ALA A 21 -9.19 -6.96 -1.77
N LYS A 22 -9.32 -7.20 -0.45
CA LYS A 22 -9.60 -6.14 0.53
C LYS A 22 -8.46 -5.12 0.59
N PHE A 23 -7.21 -5.60 0.61
CA PHE A 23 -6.03 -4.75 0.58
C PHE A 23 -6.04 -3.85 -0.66
N SER A 24 -6.21 -4.44 -1.85
CA SER A 24 -6.23 -3.73 -3.12
C SER A 24 -7.33 -2.66 -3.18
N LEU A 25 -8.52 -2.98 -2.67
CA LEU A 25 -9.65 -2.05 -2.60
C LEU A 25 -9.35 -0.86 -1.70
N GLU A 26 -8.95 -1.13 -0.45
CA GLU A 26 -8.70 -0.09 0.55
C GLU A 26 -7.52 0.79 0.16
N ALA A 27 -6.44 0.19 -0.35
CA ALA A 27 -5.28 0.91 -0.83
C ALA A 27 -5.62 1.80 -2.04
N GLY A 28 -6.38 1.28 -3.02
CA GLY A 28 -6.84 2.05 -4.17
C GLY A 28 -7.71 3.25 -3.79
N VAL A 29 -8.61 3.08 -2.80
CA VAL A 29 -9.44 4.18 -2.26
C VAL A 29 -8.58 5.26 -1.61
N ILE A 30 -7.59 4.87 -0.79
CA ILE A 30 -6.71 5.84 -0.13
C ILE A 30 -5.87 6.59 -1.14
N VAL A 31 -5.26 5.91 -2.12
CA VAL A 31 -4.43 6.57 -3.14
C VAL A 31 -5.25 7.61 -3.90
N ARG A 32 -6.42 7.25 -4.43
CA ARG A 32 -7.26 8.18 -5.21
C ARG A 32 -7.84 9.33 -4.40
N SER A 33 -8.08 9.13 -3.10
CA SER A 33 -8.71 10.15 -2.25
C SER A 33 -7.70 11.12 -1.63
N GLN A 34 -6.45 10.69 -1.39
CA GLN A 34 -5.53 11.40 -0.50
C GLN A 34 -4.20 11.76 -1.17
N VAL A 35 -3.81 11.06 -2.24
CA VAL A 35 -2.56 11.33 -2.92
C VAL A 35 -2.83 12.40 -3.99
N PRO A 36 -2.19 13.59 -3.89
CA PRO A 36 -2.33 14.61 -4.91
C PRO A 36 -1.81 14.09 -6.25
N ILE A 37 -2.50 14.46 -7.33
CA ILE A 37 -2.10 14.07 -8.69
C ILE A 37 -1.00 15.02 -9.15
N PHE A 38 0.25 14.57 -9.09
CA PHE A 38 1.39 15.24 -9.73
C PHE A 38 1.56 14.82 -11.18
N THR A 39 2.12 15.72 -11.98
CA THR A 39 2.37 15.54 -13.42
C THR A 39 3.58 14.64 -13.69
N HIS A 40 4.52 14.55 -12.74
CA HIS A 40 5.73 13.74 -12.89
C HIS A 40 5.99 12.80 -11.71
N TRP A 41 6.29 11.53 -12.02
CA TRP A 41 6.66 10.49 -11.04
C TRP A 41 7.80 10.89 -10.07
N LYS A 42 8.71 11.75 -10.51
CA LYS A 42 9.82 12.23 -9.68
C LYS A 42 9.36 13.06 -8.49
N GLU A 43 8.23 13.77 -8.61
CA GLU A 43 7.66 14.60 -7.54
C GLU A 43 7.18 13.71 -6.38
N TYR A 44 6.48 12.61 -6.70
CA TYR A 44 6.10 11.59 -5.71
C TYR A 44 7.30 10.96 -4.98
N LYS A 45 8.46 10.83 -5.64
CA LYS A 45 9.68 10.32 -5.01
C LYS A 45 10.39 11.35 -4.13
N ALA A 46 10.22 12.63 -4.43
CA ALA A 46 10.81 13.71 -3.64
C ALA A 46 10.05 13.92 -2.32
N GLU A 47 8.76 13.60 -2.30
CA GLU A 47 7.87 13.78 -1.16
C GLU A 47 7.46 12.45 -0.55
N THR A 48 8.28 11.94 0.38
CA THR A 48 7.98 10.68 1.09
C THR A 48 6.74 10.79 2.00
N GLU A 49 6.34 12.01 2.37
CA GLU A 49 5.19 12.27 3.24
C GLU A 49 3.89 11.68 2.69
N HIS A 50 3.66 11.75 1.37
CA HIS A 50 2.46 11.16 0.77
C HIS A 50 2.41 9.64 0.91
N PHE A 51 3.56 8.98 0.77
CA PHE A 51 3.65 7.55 0.97
C PHE A 51 3.46 7.19 2.45
N ASP A 52 4.04 7.95 3.38
CA ASP A 52 3.87 7.73 4.82
C ASP A 52 2.42 7.94 5.28
N VAL A 53 1.74 8.97 4.78
CA VAL A 53 0.30 9.20 5.03
C VAL A 53 -0.54 8.06 4.47
N PHE A 54 -0.23 7.59 3.26
CA PHE A 54 -0.88 6.44 2.65
C PHE A 54 -0.73 5.17 3.52
N VAL A 55 0.51 4.81 3.89
CA VAL A 55 0.78 3.62 4.71
C VAL A 55 0.16 3.77 6.11
N GLY A 56 0.22 4.96 6.70
CA GLY A 56 -0.38 5.24 8.01
C GLY A 56 -1.89 5.04 8.02
N ARG A 57 -2.60 5.55 7.00
CA ARG A 57 -4.06 5.34 6.86
C ARG A 57 -4.40 3.90 6.54
N LEU A 58 -3.63 3.23 5.70
CA LEU A 58 -3.83 1.82 5.38
C LEU A 58 -3.65 0.95 6.63
N SER A 59 -2.67 1.27 7.48
CA SER A 59 -2.47 0.62 8.79
C SER A 59 -3.61 0.90 9.79
N GLY A 60 -4.28 2.05 9.67
CA GLY A 60 -5.47 2.35 10.47
C GLY A 60 -6.73 1.59 10.02
N ARG A 61 -6.77 1.13 8.76
CA ARG A 61 -7.90 0.39 8.20
C ARG A 61 -7.69 -1.13 8.17
N LEU A 62 -6.43 -1.55 8.10
CA LEU A 62 -6.00 -2.93 7.97
C LEU A 62 -4.85 -3.21 8.95
N GLU A 63 -4.83 -4.39 9.55
CA GLU A 63 -3.70 -4.84 10.39
C GLU A 63 -2.53 -5.29 9.51
N ILE A 64 -1.82 -4.32 8.92
CA ILE A 64 -0.65 -4.57 8.07
C ILE A 64 0.64 -4.60 8.91
N ASP A 65 1.50 -5.57 8.65
CA ASP A 65 2.84 -5.58 9.23
C ASP A 65 3.80 -4.72 8.40
N ARG A 66 4.17 -3.56 8.95
CA ARG A 66 5.05 -2.59 8.28
C ARG A 66 6.53 -3.00 8.27
N ARG A 67 6.90 -4.03 9.03
CA ARG A 67 8.28 -4.55 9.09
C ARG A 67 8.48 -5.68 8.08
N HIS A 68 7.38 -6.26 7.62
CA HIS A 68 7.33 -7.32 6.63
C HIS A 68 7.58 -6.76 5.23
N LYS A 69 8.77 -7.03 4.70
CA LYS A 69 9.25 -6.49 3.43
C LYS A 69 8.25 -6.64 2.27
N PRO A 70 7.59 -7.79 2.05
CA PRO A 70 6.68 -7.90 0.92
C PRO A 70 5.32 -7.22 1.16
N THR A 71 4.92 -6.91 2.40
CA THR A 71 3.80 -6.00 2.68
C THR A 71 4.17 -4.57 2.28
N THR A 72 5.40 -4.14 2.59
CA THR A 72 5.93 -2.84 2.16
C THR A 72 6.04 -2.75 0.63
N ASP A 73 6.47 -3.80 -0.05
CA ASP A 73 6.55 -3.84 -1.52
C ASP A 73 5.16 -3.76 -2.18
N ALA A 74 4.17 -4.47 -1.62
CA ALA A 74 2.78 -4.37 -2.05
C ALA A 74 2.23 -2.94 -1.91
N CYS A 75 2.51 -2.27 -0.78
CA CYS A 75 2.18 -0.86 -0.57
C CYS A 75 2.81 0.04 -1.65
N VAL A 76 4.10 -0.15 -1.96
CA VAL A 76 4.80 0.61 -3.01
C VAL A 76 4.16 0.38 -4.39
N ASN A 77 3.83 -0.87 -4.72
CA ASN A 77 3.24 -1.19 -6.02
C ASN A 77 1.84 -0.62 -6.18
N VAL A 78 0.96 -0.75 -5.18
CA VAL A 78 -0.39 -0.15 -5.26
C VAL A 78 -0.31 1.37 -5.29
N PHE A 79 0.59 1.98 -4.52
CA PHE A 79 0.79 3.43 -4.56
C PHE A 79 1.22 3.89 -5.96
N LYS A 80 2.20 3.22 -6.57
CA LYS A 80 2.64 3.47 -7.95
C LYS A 80 1.52 3.27 -8.98
N SER A 81 0.77 2.18 -8.87
CA SER A 81 -0.30 1.85 -9.82
C SER A 81 -1.54 2.73 -9.69
N GLY A 82 -1.73 3.40 -8.55
CA GLY A 82 -2.85 4.31 -8.34
C GLY A 82 -2.57 5.74 -8.77
N ILE A 83 -1.32 6.06 -9.13
CA ILE A 83 -0.91 7.34 -9.71
C ILE A 83 -1.15 7.29 -11.23
N PRO A 84 -1.86 8.28 -11.81
CA PRO A 84 -2.13 8.33 -13.24
C PRO A 84 -0.89 8.59 -14.11
#